data_AF-A0A925ZT05-F1
#
_entry.id   AF-A0A925ZT05-F1
#
_cell.length_a   1.000
_cell.length_b   1.000
_cell.length_c   1.000
_cell.angle_alpha   90.00
_cell.angle_beta   90.00
_cell.angle_gamma   90.00
#
_symmetry.space_group_name_H-M   'P 1'
#
loop_
_entity.id
_entity.type
_entity.pdbx_description
1 polymer ?
#
loop_
_entity_poly.entity_id
_entity_poly.type
_entity_poly.pdbx_seq_one_letter_code
_entity_poly.pdbx_strand_id
1 'polypeptide(L)' 'MREKPPIADEQLIASVSDNYGIIASSIQFLPLGADSFAWVYRVEGSDGAAYFLKLRQGALNQASLLVPRFLRASGVANVA' A
#
# COMPACT_ATOMS: atom_id res chain seq x y z
N MET A 1 10.08 -17.36 -0.75
CA MET A 1 9.35 -16.75 0.38
C MET A 1 9.76 -15.30 0.45
N ARG A 2 8.82 -14.36 0.60
CA ARG A 2 9.13 -12.94 0.68
C ARG A 2 9.28 -12.57 2.15
N GLU A 3 10.41 -11.99 2.53
CA GLU A 3 10.65 -11.61 3.92
C GLU A 3 10.18 -10.18 4.18
N LYS A 4 9.72 -9.95 5.40
CA LYS A 4 9.31 -8.63 5.87
C LYS A 4 10.54 -7.72 5.90
N PRO A 5 10.47 -6.47 5.41
CA PRO A 5 11.59 -5.55 5.50
C PRO A 5 11.83 -5.18 6.96
N PRO A 6 13.04 -4.72 7.33
CA PRO A 6 13.38 -4.32 8.69
C PRO A 6 12.81 -2.94 9.04
N ILE A 7 11.50 -2.78 8.86
CA ILE A 7 10.72 -1.58 9.20
C ILE A 7 9.65 -2.03 10.20
N ALA A 8 9.57 -1.29 11.30
CA ALA A 8 8.60 -1.56 12.36
C ALA A 8 7.18 -1.27 11.88
N ASP A 9 6.22 -2.09 12.30
CA ASP A 9 4.82 -1.92 11.89
C ASP A 9 4.25 -0.59 12.41
N GLU A 10 4.71 -0.15 13.58
CA GLU A 10 4.33 1.13 14.20
C GLU A 10 4.74 2.32 13.32
N GLN A 11 5.88 2.22 12.63
CA GLN A 11 6.32 3.26 11.68
C GLN A 11 5.41 3.31 10.46
N LEU A 12 4.96 2.15 9.96
CA LEU A 12 4.02 2.08 8.84
C LEU A 12 2.65 2.61 9.27
N ILE A 13 2.17 2.25 10.46
CA ILE A 13 0.90 2.74 11.01
C ILE A 13 0.93 4.26 11.17
N ALA A 14 2.00 4.81 11.76
CA ALA A 14 2.17 6.25 11.88
C ALA A 14 2.16 6.93 10.50
N SER A 15 2.92 6.40 9.53
CA SER A 15 2.96 6.96 8.17
C SER A 15 1.59 6.93 7.49
N VAL A 16 0.82 5.86 7.66
CA VAL A 16 -0.54 5.73 7.10
C VAL A 16 -1.49 6.75 7.74
N SER A 17 -1.41 6.93 9.06
CA SER A 17 -2.18 7.96 9.77
C SER A 17 -1.81 9.36 9.29
N ASP A 18 -0.53 9.70 9.29
CA ASP A 18 -0.04 11.06 9.02
C ASP A 18 -0.30 11.51 7.57
N ASN A 19 -0.22 10.59 6.61
CA ASN A 19 -0.32 10.93 5.18
C ASN A 19 -1.71 10.69 4.57
N TYR A 20 -2.50 9.79 5.16
CA TYR A 20 -3.81 9.40 4.61
C TYR A 20 -4.97 9.58 5.58
N GLY A 21 -4.72 9.94 6.85
CA GLY A 21 -5.76 10.07 7.88
C GLY A 21 -6.41 8.74 8.28
N ILE A 22 -5.81 7.61 7.89
CA ILE A 22 -6.32 6.27 8.19
C ILE A 22 -5.78 5.84 9.54
N ILE A 23 -6.66 5.69 10.53
CA ILE A 23 -6.32 5.13 11.83
C ILE A 23 -6.35 3.61 11.75
N ALA A 24 -5.17 2.98 11.76
CA ALA A 24 -5.07 1.53 11.68
C ALA A 24 -5.34 0.87 13.05
N SER A 25 -6.24 -0.11 13.08
CA SER A 25 -6.43 -1.03 14.21
C SER A 25 -5.45 -2.19 14.17
N SER A 26 -5.03 -2.61 12.98
CA SER A 26 -3.99 -3.63 12.79
C SER A 26 -3.32 -3.52 11.42
N ILE A 27 -2.12 -4.08 11.31
CA ILE A 27 -1.39 -4.23 10.06
C ILE A 27 -0.83 -5.64 9.97
N GLN A 28 -0.94 -6.27 8.80
CA GLN A 28 -0.46 -7.61 8.55
C GLN A 28 0.38 -7.63 7.28
N PHE A 29 1.62 -8.11 7.38
CA PHE A 29 2.46 -8.37 6.22
C PHE A 29 1.88 -9.51 5.38
N LEU A 30 1.75 -9.28 4.07
CA LEU A 30 1.30 -10.27 3.11
C LEU A 30 2.49 -10.67 2.22
N PRO A 31 2.95 -11.94 2.23
CA PRO A 31 4.08 -12.40 1.42
C PRO A 31 3.67 -12.62 -0.05
N LEU A 32 3.11 -11.58 -0.68
CA LEU A 32 2.54 -11.57 -2.03
C LEU A 32 3.33 -10.64 -2.96
N GLY A 33 3.08 -10.77 -4.27
CA GLY A 33 3.52 -9.81 -5.27
C GLY A 33 4.84 -10.16 -5.97
N ALA A 34 4.98 -9.69 -7.21
CA ALA A 34 6.10 -10.02 -8.11
C ALA A 34 7.19 -8.92 -8.21
N ASP A 35 6.98 -7.76 -7.60
CA ASP A 35 7.94 -6.63 -7.66
C ASP A 35 8.98 -6.77 -6.55
N SER A 36 10.20 -7.20 -6.84
CA SER A 36 11.30 -7.45 -5.87
C SER A 36 11.61 -6.28 -4.92
N PHE A 37 11.24 -5.05 -5.27
CA PHE A 37 11.48 -3.87 -4.44
C PHE A 37 10.23 -3.39 -3.71
N ALA A 38 9.17 -4.19 -3.66
CA ALA A 38 7.94 -3.87 -2.95
C ALA A 38 7.56 -4.88 -1.86
N TRP A 39 6.81 -4.42 -0.87
CA TRP A 39 6.20 -5.23 0.17
C TRP A 39 4.75 -4.82 0.33
N VAL A 40 3.92 -5.78 0.67
CA VAL A 40 2.47 -5.60 0.71
C VAL A 40 1.97 -5.89 2.12
N TYR A 41 1.04 -5.07 2.57
CA TYR A 41 0.40 -5.20 3.86
C TYR A 41 -1.12 -5.04 3.70
N ARG A 42 -1.86 -5.77 4.54
CA ARG A 42 -3.26 -5.47 4.82
C ARG A 42 -3.32 -4.57 6.05
N VAL A 43 -4.01 -3.44 5.93
CA VAL A 43 -4.27 -2.53 7.05
C VAL A 43 -5.76 -2.58 7.35
N GLU A 44 -6.13 -2.90 8.57
CA GLU A 44 -7.51 -2.76 9.03
C GLU A 44 -7.68 -1.38 9.67
N GLY A 45 -8.57 -0.56 9.12
CA GLY A 45 -8.93 0.73 9.71
C GLY A 45 -9.83 0.57 10.93
N SER A 46 -9.79 1.53 11.85
CA SER A 46 -10.72 1.59 12.99
C SER A 46 -12.17 1.83 12.58
N ASP A 47 -12.39 2.28 11.33
CA ASP A 47 -13.68 2.43 10.67
C ASP A 47 -14.25 1.10 10.13
N GLY A 48 -13.49 0.00 10.23
CA GLY A 48 -13.85 -1.32 9.70
C GLY A 48 -13.53 -1.49 8.22
N ALA A 49 -12.90 -0.52 7.56
CA ALA A 49 -12.45 -0.64 6.17
C ALA A 49 -11.07 -1.33 6.11
N ALA A 50 -10.87 -2.18 5.11
CA ALA A 50 -9.58 -2.80 4.84
C ALA A 50 -8.85 -2.09 3.70
N TYR A 51 -7.57 -1.78 3.90
CA TYR A 51 -6.73 -1.09 2.94
C TYR A 51 -5.56 -1.98 2.51
N PHE A 52 -5.18 -1.86 1.23
CA PHE A 52 -4.02 -2.52 0.66
C PHE A 52 -2.85 -1.54 0.63
N LEU A 53 -1.87 -1.72 1.52
CA LEU A 53 -0.70 -0.87 1.60
C LEU A 53 0.45 -1.50 0.82
N LYS A 54 0.99 -0.75 -0.15
CA LYS A 54 2.19 -1.13 -0.91
C LYS A 54 3.36 -0.24 -0.51
N LEU A 55 4.34 -0.83 0.17
CA LEU A 55 5.63 -0.23 0.46
C LEU A 55 6.58 -0.51 -0.72
N ARG A 56 7.36 0.48 -1.16
CA ARG A 56 8.34 0.30 -2.23
C ARG A 56 9.66 0.97 -1.90
N GLN A 57 10.76 0.32 -2.25
CA GLN A 57 12.11 0.86 -2.19
C GLN A 57 12.51 1.45 -3.54
N GLY A 58 13.19 2.60 -3.50
CA GLY A 58 13.74 3.27 -4.69
C GLY A 58 12.77 4.24 -5.36
N ALA A 59 13.23 4.83 -6.47
CA ALA A 59 12.54 5.94 -7.14
C ALA A 59 11.17 5.52 -7.68
N LEU A 60 10.13 6.31 -7.37
CA LEU A 60 8.77 6.11 -7.86
C LEU A 60 8.73 6.11 -9.39
N ASN A 61 8.20 5.03 -9.97
CA ASN A 61 7.87 5.02 -11.39
C ASN A 61 6.59 5.84 -11.60
N GLN A 62 6.70 7.05 -12.17
CA GLN A 62 5.55 7.93 -12.39
C GLN A 62 4.43 7.27 -13.21
N ALA A 63 4.77 6.38 -14.14
CA ALA A 63 3.79 5.66 -14.95
C ALA A 63 2.86 4.78 -14.10
N SER A 64 3.35 4.23 -12.96
CA SER A 64 2.54 3.41 -12.06
C SER A 64 1.45 4.20 -11.33
N LEU A 65 1.50 5.54 -11.36
CA LEU A 65 0.43 6.41 -10.83
C LEU A 65 -0.40 7.03 -11.95
N LEU A 66 0.25 7.50 -13.01
CA LEU A 66 -0.41 8.23 -14.10
C LEU A 66 -1.32 7.33 -14.94
N VAL A 67 -0.92 6.07 -15.19
CA VAL A 67 -1.70 5.14 -16.01
C VAL A 67 -2.99 4.71 -15.31
N PRO A 68 -2.99 4.22 -14.05
CA PRO A 68 -4.24 3.92 -13.33
C PRO A 68 -5.17 5.14 -13.23
N ARG A 69 -4.60 6.34 -13.00
CA ARG A 69 -5.38 7.59 -12.98
C ARG A 69 -6.07 7.87 -14.32
N PHE A 70 -5.34 7.74 -15.43
CA PHE A 70 -5.88 7.94 -16.77
C PHE A 70 -6.98 6.94 -17.10
N LEU A 71 -6.78 5.66 -16.79
CA LEU A 71 -7.76 4.60 -17.03
C LEU A 71 -9.05 4.85 -16.22
N ARG A 72 -8.92 5.22 -14.95
CA ARG A 72 -10.05 5.60 -14.10
C ARG A 72 -10.78 6.83 -14.64
N ALA A 73 -10.05 7.83 -15.13
CA ALA A 73 -10.65 9.00 -15.78
C ALA A 73 -11.35 8.66 -17.11
N SER A 74 -10.95 7.58 -17.76
CA SER A 74 -11.53 7.08 -19.01
C SER A 74 -12.71 6.11 -18.79
N GLY A 75 -13.17 5.94 -17.56
CA GLY A 75 -14.31 5.08 -17.23
C GLY A 75 -13.95 3.61 -17.00
N VAL A 76 -12.67 3.24 -16.98
CA VAL A 76 -12.24 1.88 -16.63
C VAL A 76 -12.30 1.72 -15.11
N ALA A 77 -13.15 0.81 -14.65
CA ALA A 77 -13.25 0.44 -13.23
C ALA A 77 -12.18 -0.60 -12.84
N ASN A 78 -11.91 -0.71 -11.54
CA ASN A 78 -11.03 -1.73 -10.95
C ASN A 78 -9.59 -1.74 -11.50
N VAL A 79 -9.01 -0.56 -11.64
CA VAL A 79 -7.58 -0.38 -11.93
C VAL A 79 -6.80 -0.34 -10.62
N ALA A 80 -6.01 -1.38 -10.39
CA ALA A 80 -5.09 -1.54 -9.25
C ALA A 80 -3.69 -1.92 -9.75
#